data_AF-A0A4W3GNM8-F1
#
_entry.id   AF-A0A4W3GNM8-F1
#
_cell.length_a   1.000
_cell.length_b   1.000
_cell.length_c   1.000
_cell.angle_alpha   90.00
_cell.angle_beta   90.00
_cell.angle_gamma   90.00
#
_symmetry.space_group_name_H-M   'P 1'
#
loop_
_entity.id
_entity.type
_entity.pdbx_description
1 polymer ?
#
loop_
_entity_poly.entity_id
_entity_poly.type
_entity_poly.pdbx_seq_one_letter_code
_entity_poly.pdbx_strand_id
1 'polypeptide(L)' 'MASVALLVLLGCVLLFVSTSVAEMVYCYQEIDPMTGHCKNLIGKDIERSDCCMNMNYSVKLNPEDTCKSCR' A
#
# COMPACT_ATOMS: atom_id res chain seq x y z
N MET A 1 -0.68 -23.96 -34.89
CA MET A 1 -1.16 -24.27 -33.52
C MET A 1 -0.34 -23.60 -32.41
N ALA A 2 0.98 -23.39 -32.58
CA ALA A 2 1.82 -22.71 -31.57
C ALA A 2 1.46 -21.24 -31.28
N SER A 3 0.99 -20.46 -32.27
CA SER A 3 0.67 -19.04 -32.08
C SER A 3 -0.51 -18.77 -31.15
N VAL A 4 -1.51 -19.65 -31.12
CA VAL A 4 -2.73 -19.45 -30.32
C VAL A 4 -2.43 -19.67 -28.84
N ALA A 5 -1.63 -20.70 -28.52
CA ALA A 5 -1.22 -20.98 -27.15
C ALA A 5 -0.36 -19.85 -26.55
N LEU A 6 0.53 -19.25 -27.37
CA LEU A 6 1.35 -18.13 -26.96
C LEU A 6 0.50 -16.87 -26.68
N LEU A 7 -0.51 -16.60 -27.53
CA LEU A 7 -1.43 -15.47 -27.33
C LEU A 7 -2.29 -15.64 -26.07
N VAL A 8 -2.74 -16.87 -25.79
CA VAL A 8 -3.49 -17.18 -24.56
C VAL A 8 -2.62 -17.00 -23.32
N LEU A 9 -1.38 -17.50 -23.34
CA LEU A 9 -0.43 -17.32 -22.24
C LEU A 9 -0.12 -15.84 -22.00
N LEU A 10 0.10 -15.05 -23.06
CA LEU A 10 0.37 -13.62 -22.94
C LEU A 10 -0.85 -12.86 -22.39
N GLY A 11 -2.05 -13.22 -22.83
CA GLY A 11 -3.30 -12.67 -22.31
C GLY A 11 -3.51 -12.97 -20.82
N CYS A 12 -3.19 -14.18 -20.38
CA CYS A 12 -3.23 -14.54 -18.96
C CYS A 12 -2.23 -13.71 -18.15
N VAL A 13 -0.98 -13.59 -18.61
CA VAL A 13 0.05 -12.78 -17.91
C VAL A 13 -0.40 -11.33 -17.75
N LEU A 14 -1.00 -10.74 -18.78
CA LEU A 14 -1.51 -9.36 -18.71
C LEU A 14 -2.68 -9.18 -17.73
N LEU A 15 -3.51 -10.21 -17.51
CA LEU A 15 -4.56 -10.17 -16.49
C LEU A 15 -4.02 -10.31 -15.06
N PHE A 16 -2.85 -10.95 -14.88
CA PHE A 16 -2.15 -11.04 -13.59
C PHE A 16 -1.28 -9.82 -13.28
N VAL A 17 -1.02 -8.95 -14.25
CA VAL A 17 -0.50 -7.60 -14.00
C VAL A 17 -1.64 -6.78 -13.41
N SER A 18 -1.97 -7.10 -12.17
CA SER A 18 -2.92 -6.40 -11.34
C SER A 18 -2.59 -4.91 -11.35
N THR A 19 -3.61 -4.11 -11.66
CA THR A 19 -3.61 -2.67 -11.52
C THR A 19 -3.21 -2.31 -10.08
N SER A 20 -1.97 -1.88 -9.86
CA SER A 20 -1.57 -1.25 -8.61
C SER A 20 -2.29 0.10 -8.54
N VAL A 21 -3.50 0.11 -8.01
CA VAL A 21 -4.17 1.37 -7.70
C VAL A 21 -3.36 2.01 -6.58
N ALA A 22 -2.79 3.18 -6.85
CA ALA A 22 -2.07 3.96 -5.86
C ALA A 22 -2.99 4.20 -4.65
N GLU A 23 -2.72 3.53 -3.54
CA GLU A 23 -3.53 3.61 -2.33
C GLU A 23 -3.05 4.78 -1.49
N MET A 24 -3.82 5.86 -1.50
CA MET A 24 -3.48 7.09 -0.79
C MET A 24 -3.84 6.96 0.70
N VAL A 25 -2.91 7.33 1.57
CA VAL A 25 -3.01 7.14 3.03
C VAL A 25 -2.59 8.38 3.80
N TYR A 26 -2.98 8.41 5.07
CA TYR A 26 -2.40 9.26 6.10
C TYR A 26 -1.14 8.58 6.62
N CYS A 27 0.02 9.20 6.40
CA CYS A 27 1.33 8.65 6.75
C CYS A 27 1.84 9.26 8.07
N TYR A 28 2.33 8.40 8.97
CA TYR A 28 2.77 8.76 10.32
C TYR A 28 4.13 8.13 10.62
N GLN A 29 4.95 8.78 11.44
CA GLN A 29 6.28 8.25 11.75
C GLN A 29 6.26 6.98 12.60
N GLU A 30 5.26 6.82 13.49
CA GLU A 30 5.27 5.74 14.47
C GLU A 30 3.88 5.46 15.06
N ILE A 31 3.75 4.27 15.66
CA ILE A 31 2.61 3.90 16.51
C ILE A 31 3.00 4.18 17.95
N ASP A 32 2.13 4.88 18.68
CA ASP A 32 2.24 5.03 20.12
C ASP A 32 2.15 3.65 20.80
N PRO A 33 3.20 3.16 21.47
CA PRO A 33 3.16 1.84 22.10
C PRO A 33 2.19 1.75 23.28
N MET A 34 1.83 2.89 23.90
CA MET A 34 0.94 2.92 25.06
C MET A 34 -0.53 2.90 24.66
N THR A 35 -0.87 3.54 23.54
CA THR A 35 -2.26 3.77 23.13
C THR A 35 -2.64 3.08 21.82
N GLY A 36 -1.67 2.66 21.00
CA GLY A 36 -1.89 2.10 19.67
C GLY A 36 -2.28 3.13 18.61
N HIS A 37 -2.30 4.43 18.93
CA HIS A 37 -2.61 5.48 17.97
C HIS A 37 -1.39 5.88 17.14
N CYS A 38 -1.60 6.31 15.89
CA CYS A 38 -0.52 6.87 15.10
C CYS A 38 -0.07 8.23 15.67
N LYS A 39 1.24 8.48 15.67
CA LYS A 39 1.86 9.73 16.10
C LYS A 39 2.67 10.38 14.99
N ASN A 40 2.86 11.70 15.11
CA ASN A 40 3.72 12.51 14.23
C ASN A 40 3.32 12.35 12.75
N LEU A 41 2.18 12.94 12.39
CA LEU A 41 1.70 12.96 11.00
C LEU A 41 2.77 13.55 10.08
N ILE A 42 3.16 12.78 9.07
CA ILE A 42 4.10 13.20 8.02
C ILE A 42 3.32 13.92 6.92
N GLY A 43 2.22 13.33 6.48
CA GLY A 43 1.44 13.84 5.36
C GLY A 43 0.13 13.10 5.16
N LYS A 44 -0.75 13.71 4.37
CA LYS A 44 -2.00 13.13 3.88
C LYS A 44 -1.85 12.84 2.40
N ASP A 45 -2.68 11.95 1.87
CA ASP A 45 -2.71 11.60 0.45
C ASP A 45 -1.31 11.20 -0.07
N ILE A 46 -0.59 10.42 0.74
CA ILE A 46 0.71 9.82 0.36
C ILE A 46 0.44 8.42 -0.15
N GLU A 47 1.08 7.99 -1.23
CA GLU A 47 0.96 6.60 -1.68
C GLU A 47 1.50 5.65 -0.60
N ARG A 48 0.77 4.57 -0.28
CA ARG A 48 1.18 3.61 0.77
C ARG A 48 2.59 3.07 0.53
N SER A 49 2.96 2.79 -0.72
CA SER A 49 4.30 2.30 -1.08
C SER A 49 5.40 3.30 -0.71
N ASP A 50 5.16 4.59 -0.91
CA ASP A 50 6.11 5.66 -0.56
C ASP A 50 6.19 5.82 0.96
N CYS A 51 5.05 5.83 1.66
CA CYS A 51 5.03 5.89 3.12
C CYS A 51 5.77 4.70 3.75
N CYS A 52 5.53 3.49 3.23
CA CYS A 52 6.11 2.27 3.76
C CYS A 52 7.52 1.95 3.19
N MET A 53 8.16 2.87 2.46
CA MET A 53 9.61 2.78 2.21
C MET A 53 10.41 2.78 3.51
N ASN A 54 9.87 3.40 4.58
CA ASN A 54 10.37 3.22 5.93
C ASN A 54 9.44 2.31 6.73
N MET A 55 9.89 1.10 7.05
CA MET A 55 9.09 0.09 7.76
C MET A 55 8.73 0.49 9.21
N ASN A 56 9.40 1.48 9.79
CA ASN A 56 9.05 1.99 11.12
C ASN A 56 7.81 2.88 11.11
N TYR A 57 7.39 3.34 9.92
CA TYR A 57 6.22 4.21 9.76
C TYR A 57 4.92 3.43 9.92
N SER A 58 3.84 4.19 9.96
CA SER A 58 2.49 3.67 10.09
C SER A 58 1.49 4.46 9.25
N VAL A 59 0.38 3.81 8.91
CA VAL A 59 -0.61 4.33 7.96
C VAL A 59 -2.02 4.24 8.51
N LYS A 60 -2.87 5.17 8.07
CA LYS A 60 -4.31 5.02 8.09
C LYS A 60 -4.89 5.26 6.71
N LEU A 61 -5.94 4.52 6.37
CA LEU A 61 -6.73 4.76 5.17
C LEU A 61 -7.60 6.01 5.35
N ASN A 62 -8.31 6.09 6.48
CA ASN A 62 -9.11 7.24 6.88
C ASN A 62 -8.66 7.75 8.26
N PRO A 63 -8.96 9.01 8.64
CA PRO A 63 -8.58 9.57 9.93
C PRO A 63 -9.06 8.75 11.14
N GLU A 64 -10.25 8.18 11.02
CA GLU A 64 -10.94 7.40 12.06
C GLU A 64 -10.46 5.94 12.14
N ASP A 65 -9.71 5.46 11.15
CA ASP A 65 -9.25 4.07 11.13
C ASP A 65 -8.20 3.80 12.20
N THR A 66 -8.05 2.52 12.56
CA THR A 66 -6.97 2.05 13.41
C THR A 66 -5.62 2.21 12.72
N CYS A 67 -4.59 2.55 13.49
CA CYS A 67 -3.23 2.65 12.98
C CYS A 67 -2.72 1.27 12.51
N LYS A 68 -2.10 1.20 11.33
CA LYS A 68 -1.45 -0.01 10.82
C LYS A 68 0.04 0.24 10.66
N SER A 69 0.87 -0.69 11.12
CA SER A 69 2.32 -0.63 10.90
C SER A 69 2.64 -0.93 9.43
N CYS A 70 3.73 -0.36 8.93
CA CYS A 70 4.33 -0.74 7.66
C CYS A 70 5.20 -2.01 7.74
N ARG A 71 5.40 -2.59 8.93
CA ARG A 71 6.05 -3.90 9.12
C ARG A 71 5.08 -5.06 8.97
#